data_AF-A0A9E5K789-F1
#
_entry.id   AF-A0A9E5K789-F1
#
_cell.length_a   1.000
_cell.length_b   1.000
_cell.length_c   1.000
_cell.angle_alpha   90.00
_cell.angle_beta   90.00
_cell.angle_gamma   90.00
#
_symmetry.space_group_name_H-M   'P 1'
#
loop_
_entity.id
_entity.type
_entity.pdbx_description
1 polymer ?
#
loop_
_entity_poly.entity_id
_entity_poly.type
_entity_poly.pdbx_seq_one_letter_code
_entity_poly.pdbx_strand_id
1 'polypeptide(L)'
;MRFDLAFKICPKCGEKCPARIRRCKGCESSFAFKVKKKGPKSSRVDDWRSLISGDSIKVSGGPVWVNSDGSESSMGYSGTFVVKSLDSNGIIACGIQKNSGFCHIWMGEEIISSTGILKRPHKLFKLKNVLDKM
;
A
#
# COMPACT_ATOMS: atom_id res chain seq x y z
N MET A 1 -14.97 -28.97 -4.97
CA MET A 1 -14.58 -27.63 -5.47
C MET A 1 -13.51 -27.82 -6.55
N ARG A 2 -13.84 -27.59 -7.83
CA ARG A 2 -12.84 -27.57 -8.90
C ARG A 2 -12.24 -26.17 -8.96
N PHE A 3 -10.95 -26.05 -8.68
CA PHE A 3 -10.21 -24.86 -9.02
C PHE A 3 -10.04 -24.87 -10.54
N ASP A 4 -10.81 -24.07 -11.26
CA ASP A 4 -10.55 -23.80 -12.67
C ASP A 4 -9.21 -23.06 -12.77
N LEU A 5 -8.13 -23.84 -12.79
CA LEU A 5 -6.79 -23.33 -13.01
C LEU A 5 -6.78 -22.65 -14.37
N ALA A 6 -6.49 -21.35 -14.41
CA ALA A 6 -6.27 -20.66 -15.68
C ALA A 6 -5.11 -21.33 -16.43
N PHE A 7 -5.31 -21.63 -17.71
CA PHE A 7 -4.31 -22.20 -18.61
C PHE A 7 -3.94 -21.20 -19.72
N LYS A 8 -2.76 -21.38 -20.31
CA LYS A 8 -2.29 -20.68 -21.50
C LYS A 8 -1.74 -21.69 -22.50
N ILE A 9 -1.89 -21.38 -23.78
CA ILE A 9 -1.39 -22.23 -24.87
C ILE A 9 0.05 -21.83 -25.20
N CYS A 10 0.94 -22.80 -25.37
CA CYS A 10 2.29 -22.52 -25.83
C CYS A 10 2.28 -21.99 -27.27
N PRO A 11 2.89 -20.83 -27.57
CA PRO A 11 2.90 -20.29 -28.92
C PRO A 11 3.80 -21.09 -29.89
N LYS A 12 4.70 -21.95 -29.40
CA LYS A 12 5.58 -22.79 -30.24
C LYS A 12 5.00 -24.17 -30.53
N CYS A 13 4.49 -24.87 -29.52
CA CYS A 13 4.04 -26.27 -29.67
C CYS A 13 2.54 -26.50 -29.45
N GLY A 14 1.76 -25.47 -29.11
CA GLY A 14 0.32 -25.59 -28.89
C GLY A 14 -0.10 -26.31 -27.60
N GLU A 15 0.85 -26.74 -26.76
CA GLU A 15 0.53 -27.46 -25.53
C GLU A 15 -0.15 -26.57 -24.48
N LYS A 16 -1.16 -27.13 -23.80
CA LYS A 16 -1.90 -26.47 -22.72
C LYS A 16 -1.05 -26.43 -21.44
N CYS A 17 -0.56 -25.25 -21.11
CA CYS A 17 0.31 -24.99 -19.97
C CYS A 17 -0.44 -24.25 -18.84
N PRO A 18 -0.13 -24.47 -17.55
CA PRO A 18 -0.68 -23.65 -16.46
C PRO A 18 -0.28 -22.17 -16.62
N ALA A 19 -1.18 -21.23 -16.33
CA ALA A 19 -0.95 -19.80 -16.59
C ALA A 19 0.36 -19.24 -15.97
N ARG A 20 0.73 -19.73 -14.79
CA ARG A 20 1.93 -19.30 -14.03
C ARG A 20 3.24 -19.97 -14.45
N ILE A 21 3.24 -20.97 -15.34
CA ILE A 21 4.48 -21.64 -15.74
C ILE A 21 5.37 -20.72 -16.58
N ARG A 22 6.68 -20.70 -16.32
CA ARG A 22 7.61 -19.82 -17.07
C ARG A 22 8.13 -20.43 -18.36
N ARG A 23 8.19 -21.75 -18.43
CA ARG A 23 8.65 -22.52 -19.59
C ARG A 23 7.60 -23.57 -19.93
N CYS A 24 7.41 -23.83 -21.22
CA CYS A 24 6.56 -24.92 -21.69
C CYS A 24 7.17 -26.27 -21.27
N LYS A 25 6.35 -27.26 -20.92
CA LYS A 25 6.85 -28.59 -20.54
C LYS A 25 7.24 -29.45 -21.74
N GLY A 26 6.54 -29.32 -22.87
CA GLY A 26 6.83 -30.12 -24.07
C GLY A 26 7.97 -29.59 -24.93
N CYS A 27 8.16 -28.27 -25.04
CA CYS A 27 9.20 -27.70 -25.91
C CYS A 27 10.19 -26.77 -25.20
N GLU A 28 10.12 -26.67 -23.87
CA GLU A 28 10.99 -25.84 -23.01
C GLU A 28 11.02 -24.34 -23.33
N SER A 29 10.25 -23.89 -24.32
CA SER A 29 10.23 -22.49 -24.74
C SER A 29 9.75 -21.58 -23.61
N SER A 30 10.44 -20.45 -23.43
CA SER A 30 10.12 -19.48 -22.39
C SER A 30 8.92 -18.63 -22.79
N PHE A 31 7.97 -18.46 -21.88
CA PHE A 31 6.87 -17.52 -22.07
C PHE A 31 7.36 -16.09 -21.83
N ALA A 32 7.19 -15.22 -22.83
CA ALA A 32 7.46 -13.79 -22.68
C ALA A 32 6.41 -13.14 -21.78
N PHE A 33 6.75 -12.94 -20.50
CA PHE A 33 5.94 -12.09 -19.64
C PHE A 33 6.34 -10.64 -19.88
N LYS A 34 5.36 -9.76 -20.09
CA LYS A 34 5.62 -8.32 -20.07
C LYS A 34 6.24 -7.99 -18.71
N VAL A 35 7.52 -7.60 -18.72
CA VAL A 35 8.19 -7.10 -17.52
C VAL A 35 7.40 -5.88 -17.08
N LYS A 36 6.67 -6.00 -15.97
CA LYS A 36 5.99 -4.84 -15.38
C LYS A 36 7.09 -3.85 -15.01
N LYS A 37 7.02 -2.61 -15.52
CA LYS A 37 7.92 -1.54 -15.09
C LYS A 37 7.86 -1.47 -13.57
N LYS A 38 9.01 -1.61 -12.91
CA LYS A 38 9.09 -1.49 -11.45
C LYS A 38 8.61 -0.08 -11.10
N GLY A 39 7.50 0.01 -10.38
CA GLY A 39 6.91 1.29 -10.00
C GLY A 39 7.92 2.16 -9.23
N PRO A 40 7.63 3.46 -9.04
CA PRO A 40 8.49 4.35 -8.27
C PRO A 40 8.79 3.72 -6.91
N LYS A 41 10.09 3.63 -6.58
CA LYS A 41 10.52 3.08 -5.29
C LYS A 41 10.01 4.02 -4.20
N SER A 42 9.10 3.53 -3.36
CA SER A 42 8.71 4.19 -2.12
C SER A 42 9.72 3.83 -1.03
N SER A 43 10.18 4.82 -0.28
CA SER A 43 11.02 4.59 0.90
C SER A 43 10.15 4.63 2.15
N ARG A 44 10.40 3.72 3.10
CA ARG A 44 9.80 3.80 4.43
C ARG A 44 10.29 5.10 5.10
N VAL A 45 9.38 5.76 5.81
CA VAL A 45 9.69 6.96 6.60
C VAL A 45 9.68 6.53 8.06
N ASP A 46 10.85 6.54 8.69
CA ASP A 46 10.98 6.22 10.11
C ASP A 46 10.87 7.47 10.98
N ASP A 47 11.54 8.56 10.59
CA ASP A 47 11.34 9.88 11.19
C ASP A 47 10.29 10.69 10.41
N TRP A 48 9.06 10.68 10.89
CA TRP A 48 7.95 11.39 10.28
C TRP A 48 8.01 12.92 10.46
N ARG A 49 8.83 13.41 11.41
CA ARG A 49 9.01 14.86 11.61
C ARG A 49 9.86 15.50 10.53
N SER A 50 10.60 14.69 9.77
CA SER A 50 11.38 15.13 8.60
C SER A 50 10.52 15.46 7.37
N LEU A 51 9.21 15.17 7.40
CA LEU A 51 8.30 15.44 6.29
C LEU A 51 8.00 16.93 6.17
N ILE A 52 7.94 17.43 4.94
CA ILE A 52 7.62 18.82 4.64
C ILE A 52 6.27 18.95 3.95
N SER A 53 5.67 20.14 4.03
CA SER A 53 4.43 20.44 3.30
C SER A 53 4.63 20.20 1.81
N GLY A 54 3.68 19.51 1.18
CA GLY A 54 3.74 19.10 -0.23
C GLY A 54 4.31 17.71 -0.48
N ASP A 55 4.91 17.05 0.52
CA ASP A 55 5.37 15.67 0.37
C ASP A 55 4.19 14.71 0.13
N SER A 56 4.35 13.82 -0.86
CA SER A 56 3.40 12.73 -1.11
C SER A 56 3.77 11.50 -0.27
N ILE A 57 2.86 11.05 0.58
CA ILE A 57 3.04 9.89 1.44
C ILE A 57 1.96 8.84 1.19
N LYS A 58 2.35 7.56 1.25
CA LYS A 58 1.44 6.43 1.32
C LYS A 58 1.39 5.94 2.77
N VAL A 59 0.17 5.81 3.27
CA VAL A 59 -0.15 5.49 4.66
C VAL A 59 -0.82 4.12 4.73
N SER A 60 -0.42 3.32 5.70
CA SER A 60 -1.06 2.05 6.03
C SER A 60 -1.05 1.78 7.54
N GLY A 61 -1.94 0.89 8.00
CA GLY A 61 -2.11 0.63 9.43
C GLY A 61 -2.77 1.82 10.14
N GLY A 62 -2.38 2.05 11.40
CA GLY A 62 -2.93 3.12 12.23
C GLY A 62 -3.90 2.63 13.30
N PRO A 63 -4.71 3.53 13.89
CA PRO A 63 -5.63 3.22 14.97
C PRO A 63 -6.54 2.04 14.67
N VAL A 64 -6.80 1.22 15.68
CA VAL A 64 -7.68 0.05 15.57
C VAL A 64 -8.71 0.04 16.69
N TRP A 65 -9.85 -0.57 16.39
CA TRP A 65 -10.81 -1.01 17.38
C TRP A 65 -10.56 -2.49 17.68
N VAL A 66 -10.39 -2.83 18.96
CA VAL A 66 -10.24 -4.23 19.38
C VAL A 66 -11.62 -4.75 19.77
N ASN A 67 -12.13 -5.70 19.00
CA ASN A 67 -13.40 -6.36 19.26
C ASN A 67 -13.30 -7.32 20.44
N SER A 68 -14.45 -7.72 21.00
CA SER A 68 -14.52 -8.66 22.14
C SER A 68 -13.94 -10.05 21.83
N ASP A 69 -13.88 -10.43 20.56
CA ASP A 69 -13.28 -11.69 20.09
C ASP A 69 -11.76 -11.58 19.87
N GLY A 70 -11.17 -10.41 20.14
CA GLY A 70 -9.76 -10.11 19.89
C GLY A 70 -9.43 -9.74 18.44
N SER A 71 -10.42 -9.67 17.54
CA SER A 71 -10.20 -9.19 16.18
C SER A 71 -9.99 -7.68 16.14
N GLU A 72 -9.16 -7.21 15.21
CA GLU A 72 -8.86 -5.78 15.05
C GLU A 72 -9.56 -5.21 13.81
N SER A 73 -10.35 -4.16 14.01
CA SER A 73 -10.96 -3.38 12.93
C SER A 73 -10.19 -2.08 12.72
N SER A 74 -9.73 -1.83 11.50
CA SER A 74 -8.95 -0.63 11.17
C SER A 74 -9.83 0.62 11.24
N MET A 75 -9.48 1.53 12.14
CA MET A 75 -10.11 2.85 12.29
C MET A 75 -9.24 3.99 11.74
N GLY A 76 -7.99 3.67 11.40
CA GLY A 76 -7.03 4.61 10.81
C GLY A 76 -7.27 4.91 9.34
N TYR A 77 -6.60 5.96 8.87
CA TYR A 77 -6.61 6.34 7.45
C TYR A 77 -5.60 5.50 6.67
N SER A 78 -6.01 5.03 5.49
CA SER A 78 -5.12 4.31 4.56
C SER A 78 -5.22 4.90 3.16
N GLY A 79 -4.13 4.83 2.40
CA GLY A 79 -4.07 5.35 1.03
C GLY A 79 -2.95 6.36 0.82
N THR A 80 -3.13 7.28 -0.13
CA THR A 80 -2.12 8.28 -0.51
C THR A 80 -2.59 9.68 -0.11
N PHE A 81 -1.70 10.43 0.52
CA PHE A 81 -1.97 11.75 1.07
C PHE A 81 -0.84 12.72 0.74
N VAL A 82 -1.17 14.02 0.66
CA VAL A 82 -0.21 15.13 0.59
C VAL A 82 -0.11 15.77 1.97
N VAL A 83 1.10 15.87 2.49
CA VAL A 83 1.37 16.54 3.78
C VAL A 83 1.03 18.01 3.68
N LYS A 84 0.28 18.55 4.65
CA LYS A 84 -0.03 19.98 4.77
C LYS A 84 0.78 20.62 5.88
N SER A 85 0.76 20.02 7.05
CA SER A 85 1.53 20.46 8.22
C SER A 85 1.75 19.28 9.17
N LEU A 86 2.63 19.49 10.15
CA LEU A 86 2.90 18.55 11.22
C LEU A 86 2.30 19.09 12.52
N ASP A 87 1.81 18.18 13.35
CA ASP A 87 1.37 18.45 14.72
C ASP A 87 2.31 17.72 15.70
N SER A 88 2.15 17.97 16.99
CA SER A 88 2.87 17.29 18.07
C SER A 88 2.73 15.77 18.04
N ASN A 89 1.55 15.27 17.64
CA ASN A 89 1.17 13.86 17.69
C ASN A 89 0.94 13.20 16.32
N GLY A 90 1.16 13.92 15.22
CA GLY A 90 0.81 13.41 13.91
C GLY A 90 0.99 14.37 12.75
N ILE A 91 0.37 14.00 11.64
CA ILE A 91 0.49 14.70 10.36
C ILE A 91 -0.90 15.14 9.92
N ILE A 92 -1.04 16.42 9.62
CA ILE A 92 -2.22 16.94 8.93
C ILE A 92 -1.97 16.79 7.44
N ALA A 93 -2.82 16.00 6.78
CA ALA A 93 -2.66 15.68 5.37
C ALA A 93 -3.99 15.77 4.63
N CYS A 94 -3.91 15.88 3.30
CA CYS A 94 -5.06 15.86 2.42
C CYS A 94 -4.96 14.64 1.49
N GLY A 95 -6.01 13.81 1.45
CA GLY A 95 -5.98 12.61 0.63
C GLY A 95 -6.12 12.90 -0.86
N ILE A 96 -5.49 12.04 -1.66
CA ILE A 96 -5.48 12.14 -3.12
C ILE A 96 -6.52 11.16 -3.71
N GLN A 97 -7.18 11.55 -4.81
CA GLN A 97 -8.18 10.76 -5.52
C GLN A 97 -9.39 10.37 -4.65
N LYS A 98 -9.62 9.07 -4.41
CA LYS A 98 -10.82 8.54 -3.75
C LYS A 98 -10.90 8.88 -2.26
N ASN A 99 -9.80 9.31 -1.67
CA ASN A 99 -9.71 9.74 -0.28
C ASN A 99 -9.68 11.26 -0.15
N SER A 100 -10.35 12.00 -1.05
CA SER A 100 -10.36 13.46 -1.04
C SER A 100 -10.91 13.97 0.30
N GLY A 101 -10.09 14.70 1.05
CA GLY A 101 -10.46 15.26 2.35
C GLY A 101 -9.27 15.50 3.25
N PHE A 102 -9.44 16.38 4.24
CA PHE A 102 -8.46 16.61 5.29
C PHE A 102 -8.54 15.48 6.32
N CYS A 103 -7.38 14.98 6.73
CA CYS A 103 -7.27 13.97 7.76
C CYS A 103 -6.08 14.23 8.68
N HIS A 104 -6.16 13.66 9.88
CA HIS A 104 -5.08 13.63 10.83
C HIS A 104 -4.53 12.22 10.96
N ILE A 105 -3.28 12.02 10.53
CA ILE A 105 -2.58 10.74 10.58
C ILE A 105 -1.83 10.66 11.91
N TRP A 106 -2.28 9.80 12.81
CA TRP A 106 -1.66 9.58 14.11
C TRP A 106 -0.26 8.97 13.97
N MET A 107 0.74 9.61 14.58
CA MET A 107 2.14 9.13 14.63
C MET A 107 2.75 9.19 16.03
N GLY A 108 1.95 9.60 17.02
CA GLY A 108 2.34 9.62 18.43
C GLY A 108 2.41 8.23 19.06
N GLU A 109 2.61 8.23 20.37
CA GLU A 109 2.67 7.01 21.17
C GLU A 109 1.36 6.21 21.13
N GLU A 110 1.47 4.93 21.50
CA GLU A 110 0.32 4.05 21.55
C GLU A 110 -0.54 4.36 22.78
N ILE A 111 -1.76 4.83 22.56
CA ILE A 111 -2.69 5.19 23.64
C ILE A 111 -4.08 4.63 23.38
N ILE A 112 -4.78 4.23 24.43
CA ILE A 112 -6.21 3.93 24.36
C ILE A 112 -6.96 5.25 24.53
N SER A 113 -7.76 5.61 23.52
CA SER A 113 -8.60 6.79 23.58
C SER A 113 -9.84 6.56 24.44
N SER A 114 -10.50 7.65 24.85
CA SER A 114 -11.74 7.61 25.63
C SER A 114 -12.87 6.83 24.97
N THR A 115 -12.85 6.69 23.63
CA THR A 115 -13.85 5.91 22.90
C THR A 115 -13.56 4.42 22.91
N GLY A 116 -12.38 3.97 23.35
CA GLY A 116 -11.93 2.57 23.27
C GLY A 116 -11.08 2.25 22.03
N ILE A 117 -10.83 3.24 21.17
CA ILE A 117 -9.92 3.06 20.02
C ILE A 117 -8.47 3.04 20.52
N LEU A 118 -7.73 2.00 20.15
CA LEU A 118 -6.28 1.91 20.35
C LEU A 118 -5.58 2.71 19.25
N LYS A 119 -5.11 3.91 19.61
CA LYS A 119 -4.36 4.81 18.72
C LYS A 119 -2.92 4.34 18.64
N ARG A 120 -2.58 3.61 17.59
CA ARG A 120 -1.21 3.22 17.25
C ARG A 120 -0.68 4.03 16.06
N PRO A 121 0.63 4.27 15.96
CA PRO A 121 1.20 5.04 14.86
C PRO A 121 1.00 4.36 13.51
N HIS A 122 0.78 5.15 12.46
CA HIS A 122 0.67 4.63 11.10
C HIS A 122 2.05 4.25 10.55
N LYS A 123 2.04 3.40 9.51
CA LYS A 123 3.22 3.11 8.69
C LYS A 123 3.24 4.04 7.50
N LEU A 124 4.36 4.73 7.32
CA LEU A 124 4.53 5.76 6.30
C LEU A 124 5.54 5.34 5.24
N PHE A 125 5.21 5.65 3.98
CA PHE A 125 6.09 5.48 2.84
C PHE A 125 6.10 6.76 2.01
N LYS A 126 7.26 7.41 1.89
CA LYS A 126 7.41 8.59 1.03
C LYS A 126 7.40 8.13 -0.43
N LEU A 127 6.53 8.74 -1.21
CA LEU A 127 6.46 8.52 -2.64
C LEU A 127 7.39 9.53 -3.31
N LYS A 128 8.18 9.07 -4.28
CA LYS A 128 8.84 10.01 -5.19
C LYS A 128 7.77 10.75 -5.97
N ASN A 129 7.75 12.07 -5.85
CA ASN A 129 6.89 12.92 -6.66
C ASN A 129 7.14 12.61 -8.14
N VAL A 130 6.07 12.30 -8.88
CA VAL A 130 6.13 12.13 -10.34
C VAL A 130 6.15 13.50 -11.04
N LEU A 131 5.92 14.58 -10.29
CA LEU A 131 5.87 15.96 -10.79
C LEU A 131 7.24 16.58 -11.10
N ASP A 132 8.37 15.96 -10.75
CA ASP A 132 9.72 16.42 -11.14
C ASP A 132 10.12 16.04 -12.58
N LYS A 133 9.15 15.70 -13.44
CA LYS A 133 9.38 15.28 -14.85
C LYS A 133 8.43 15.95 -15.85
N MET A 134 7.96 17.16 -15.55
CA MET A 134 7.32 18.03 -16.54
C MET A 134 8.23 19.20 -16.87
#